data_AF-A0A2W2EDV1-F1
#
_entry.id   AF-A0A2W2EDV1-F1
#
_cell.length_a   1.000
_cell.length_b   1.000
_cell.length_c   1.000
_cell.angle_alpha   90.00
_cell.angle_beta   90.00
_cell.angle_gamma   90.00
#
_symmetry.space_group_name_H-M   'P 1'
#
loop_
_entity.id
_entity.type
_entity.pdbx_description
1 polymer ?
#
loop_
_entity_poly.entity_id
_entity_poly.type
_entity_poly.pdbx_seq_one_letter_code
_entity_poly.pdbx_strand_id
1 'polypeptide(L)'
;MPLTSMTETAHLPLPAVPGARGRAVILLVRPLARAIDWAPLAVVAAFGAGLLTLVQAGRPLSAGAALVLMRVVGTLLGSAAAFALVDAMATDLGAAAVPRWARQALRCVLAGGVAVVLWLAAFAYALSRLPEGTLFPVTDLLVEMAFCLGVALAAAAAAVRHATGRQAAMAAVLVQLGLVMATLLLPDRLVLWPPTCGAGHWEEAHRFWFAMLPVPYAWLAFACRDLRR
;
A
#
# COMPACT_ATOMS: atom_id res chain seq x y z
N MET A 1 69.79 -25.98 -1.78
CA MET A 1 68.54 -25.42 -1.22
C MET A 1 67.93 -24.48 -2.24
N PRO A 2 66.85 -24.85 -2.94
CA PRO A 2 66.18 -23.96 -3.87
C PRO A 2 65.07 -23.18 -3.15
N LEU A 3 65.03 -21.86 -3.41
CA LEU A 3 64.00 -20.93 -2.94
C LEU A 3 62.79 -21.03 -3.87
N THR A 4 61.67 -21.54 -3.36
CA THR A 4 60.37 -21.55 -4.02
C THR A 4 59.75 -20.16 -3.93
N SER A 5 59.80 -19.42 -5.03
CA SER A 5 59.09 -18.15 -5.20
C SER A 5 57.57 -18.40 -5.28
N MET A 6 56.82 -17.96 -4.27
CA MET A 6 55.37 -17.89 -4.32
C MET A 6 54.96 -16.72 -5.22
N THR A 7 54.48 -17.03 -6.42
CA THR A 7 53.76 -16.09 -7.29
C THR A 7 52.37 -15.83 -6.71
N GLU A 8 52.23 -14.69 -6.03
CA GLU A 8 50.96 -14.14 -5.59
C GLU A 8 50.19 -13.64 -6.82
N THR A 9 49.27 -14.46 -7.32
CA THR A 9 48.34 -14.07 -8.39
C THR A 9 47.34 -13.06 -7.85
N ALA A 10 47.59 -11.79 -8.14
CA ALA A 10 46.66 -10.69 -7.91
C ALA A 10 45.33 -10.95 -8.63
N HIS A 11 44.31 -11.34 -7.88
CA HIS A 11 42.94 -11.43 -8.36
C HIS A 11 42.41 -10.02 -8.67
N LEU A 12 42.42 -9.63 -9.94
CA LEU A 12 41.75 -8.42 -10.41
C LEU A 12 40.23 -8.56 -10.21
N PRO A 13 39.57 -7.63 -9.51
CA PRO A 13 38.12 -7.64 -9.35
C PRO A 13 37.44 -7.41 -10.70
N LEU A 14 36.62 -8.37 -11.12
CA LEU A 14 35.85 -8.27 -12.36
C LEU A 14 34.88 -7.07 -12.29
N PRO A 15 34.82 -6.22 -13.34
CA PRO A 15 33.89 -5.10 -13.37
C PRO A 15 32.44 -5.61 -13.37
N ALA A 16 31.65 -5.12 -12.41
CA ALA A 16 30.24 -5.47 -12.30
C ALA A 16 29.46 -4.90 -13.50
N VAL A 17 28.88 -5.78 -14.32
CA VAL A 17 28.09 -5.40 -15.50
C VAL A 17 26.84 -4.60 -15.08
N PRO A 18 26.72 -3.32 -15.48
CA PRO A 18 25.55 -2.49 -15.20
C PRO A 18 24.40 -2.94 -16.11
N GLY A 19 23.59 -3.89 -15.62
CA GLY A 19 22.43 -4.43 -16.34
C GLY A 19 21.83 -5.69 -15.70
N ALA A 20 22.62 -6.45 -14.93
CA ALA A 20 22.18 -7.69 -14.30
C ALA A 20 21.09 -7.48 -13.21
N ARG A 21 21.10 -6.33 -12.53
CA ARG A 21 20.19 -6.05 -11.40
C ARG A 21 18.72 -5.90 -11.84
N GLY A 22 18.45 -5.23 -12.96
CA GLY A 22 17.08 -5.03 -13.45
C GLY A 22 16.42 -6.32 -13.94
N ARG A 23 17.20 -7.16 -14.63
CA ARG A 23 16.74 -8.47 -15.12
C ARG A 23 16.38 -9.41 -13.96
N ALA A 24 17.19 -9.39 -12.89
CA ALA A 24 16.89 -10.15 -11.67
C ALA A 24 15.57 -9.72 -11.01
N VAL A 25 15.29 -8.42 -10.92
CA VAL A 25 14.02 -7.91 -10.36
C VAL A 25 12.82 -8.37 -11.18
N ILE A 26 12.88 -8.27 -12.51
CA ILE A 26 11.78 -8.71 -13.40
C ILE A 26 11.51 -10.20 -13.24
N LEU A 27 12.57 -11.01 -13.16
CA LEU A 27 12.44 -12.46 -12.96
C LEU A 27 11.79 -12.82 -11.62
N LEU A 28 11.87 -11.95 -10.61
CA LEU A 28 11.25 -12.15 -9.29
C LEU A 28 9.79 -11.73 -9.24
N VAL A 29 9.30 -10.88 -10.15
CA VAL A 29 7.92 -10.40 -10.14
C VAL A 29 6.92 -11.55 -10.18
N ARG A 30 7.08 -12.48 -11.13
CA ARG A 30 6.12 -13.58 -11.34
C ARG A 30 6.08 -14.57 -10.16
N PRO A 31 7.21 -15.08 -9.64
CA PRO A 31 7.21 -15.92 -8.44
C PRO A 31 6.60 -15.21 -7.23
N LEU A 32 6.96 -13.93 -7.02
CA LEU A 32 6.49 -13.17 -5.88
C LEU A 32 4.99 -12.87 -5.96
N ALA A 33 4.51 -12.51 -7.15
CA ALA A 33 3.08 -12.32 -7.40
C ALA A 33 2.28 -13.60 -7.13
N ARG A 34 2.80 -14.77 -7.51
CA ARG A 34 2.15 -16.05 -7.18
C ARG A 34 2.14 -16.38 -5.69
N ALA A 35 3.10 -15.87 -4.93
CA ALA A 35 3.21 -16.09 -3.50
C ALA A 35 2.32 -15.14 -2.66
N ILE A 36 1.74 -14.10 -3.26
CA ILE A 36 0.83 -13.18 -2.57
C ILE A 36 -0.54 -13.86 -2.40
N ASP A 37 -1.09 -13.80 -1.19
CA ASP A 37 -2.50 -14.13 -0.95
C ASP A 37 -3.38 -12.99 -1.51
N TRP A 38 -3.89 -13.17 -2.74
CA TRP A 38 -4.75 -12.19 -3.40
C TRP A 38 -6.19 -12.22 -2.88
N ALA A 39 -6.57 -13.20 -2.06
CA ALA A 39 -7.96 -13.38 -1.62
C ALA A 39 -8.52 -12.15 -0.89
N PRO A 40 -7.80 -11.49 0.05
CA PRO A 40 -8.31 -10.29 0.72
C PRO A 40 -8.60 -9.14 -0.25
N LEU A 41 -7.72 -8.90 -1.23
CA LEU A 41 -7.93 -7.87 -2.25
C LEU A 41 -9.12 -8.21 -3.15
N ALA A 42 -9.25 -9.47 -3.57
CA ALA A 42 -10.37 -9.92 -4.39
C ALA A 42 -11.72 -9.79 -3.65
N VAL A 43 -11.78 -10.16 -2.37
CA VAL A 43 -12.97 -10.03 -1.53
C VAL A 43 -13.36 -8.56 -1.36
N VAL A 44 -12.40 -7.69 -1.03
CA VAL A 44 -12.66 -6.25 -0.89
C VAL A 44 -13.06 -5.61 -2.23
N ALA A 45 -12.46 -6.02 -3.34
CA ALA A 45 -12.84 -5.56 -4.66
C ALA A 45 -14.29 -5.94 -5.00
N ALA A 46 -14.67 -7.21 -4.78
CA ALA A 46 -16.03 -7.68 -4.98
C ALA A 46 -17.03 -6.96 -4.06
N PHE A 47 -16.67 -6.77 -2.79
CA PHE A 47 -17.47 -6.02 -1.83
C PHE A 47 -17.65 -4.56 -2.24
N GLY A 48 -16.57 -3.87 -2.63
CA GLY A 48 -16.61 -2.49 -3.10
C GLY A 48 -17.43 -2.32 -4.38
N ALA A 49 -17.28 -3.23 -5.34
CA ALA A 49 -18.11 -3.26 -6.55
C ALA A 49 -19.60 -3.49 -6.22
N GLY A 50 -19.89 -4.44 -5.34
CA GLY A 50 -21.26 -4.69 -4.83
C GLY A 50 -21.85 -3.45 -4.16
N LEU A 51 -21.09 -2.80 -3.29
CA LEU A 51 -21.53 -1.58 -2.60
C LEU A 51 -21.81 -0.44 -3.60
N LEU A 52 -20.91 -0.20 -4.56
CA LEU A 52 -21.08 0.84 -5.58
C LEU A 52 -22.25 0.57 -6.54
N THR A 53 -22.54 -0.69 -6.84
CA THR A 53 -23.63 -1.08 -7.74
C THR A 53 -24.99 -1.06 -7.05
N LEU A 54 -25.05 -1.44 -5.77
CA LEU A 54 -26.30 -1.56 -5.01
C LEU A 54 -26.73 -0.23 -4.38
N VAL A 55 -25.78 0.62 -3.94
CA VAL A 55 -26.12 1.91 -3.33
C VAL A 55 -26.77 2.83 -4.36
N GLN A 56 -28.03 3.19 -4.10
CA GLN A 56 -28.85 4.00 -5.00
C GLN A 56 -28.94 3.39 -6.41
N ALA A 57 -29.06 2.06 -6.50
CA ALA A 57 -29.23 1.36 -7.77
C ALA A 57 -30.36 2.01 -8.61
N GLY A 58 -30.07 2.27 -9.88
CA GLY A 58 -30.99 2.97 -10.80
C GLY A 58 -31.18 4.48 -10.57
N ARG A 59 -30.50 5.09 -9.60
CA ARG A 59 -30.54 6.55 -9.34
C ARG A 59 -29.14 7.18 -9.43
N PRO A 60 -29.03 8.47 -9.79
CA PRO A 60 -27.75 9.18 -9.73
C PRO A 60 -27.21 9.18 -8.30
N LEU A 61 -25.90 8.97 -8.16
CA LEU A 61 -25.22 8.95 -6.88
C LEU A 61 -25.00 10.41 -6.42
N SER A 62 -25.33 10.72 -5.16
CA SER A 62 -25.00 12.04 -4.62
C SER A 62 -23.49 12.17 -4.40
N ALA A 63 -22.93 13.37 -4.59
CA ALA A 63 -21.49 13.61 -4.42
C ALA A 63 -20.99 13.20 -3.03
N GLY A 64 -21.75 13.50 -1.97
CA GLY A 64 -21.41 13.08 -0.60
C GLY A 64 -21.40 11.56 -0.43
N ALA A 65 -22.36 10.83 -1.01
CA ALA A 65 -22.38 9.38 -0.96
C ALA A 65 -21.20 8.77 -1.73
N ALA A 66 -20.91 9.28 -2.94
CA ALA A 66 -19.75 8.86 -3.73
C ALA A 66 -18.44 9.04 -2.95
N LEU A 67 -18.28 10.19 -2.30
CA LEU A 67 -17.10 10.52 -1.51
C LEU A 67 -16.91 9.58 -0.31
N VAL A 68 -17.96 9.32 0.47
CA VAL A 68 -17.91 8.36 1.58
C VAL A 68 -17.59 6.95 1.06
N LEU A 69 -18.23 6.51 -0.03
CA LEU A 69 -17.98 5.21 -0.63
C LEU A 69 -16.52 5.07 -1.07
N MET A 70 -15.95 6.09 -1.73
CA MET A 70 -14.56 6.04 -2.18
C MET A 70 -13.56 6.02 -1.02
N ARG A 71 -13.86 6.70 0.11
CA ARG A 71 -13.07 6.62 1.35
C ARG A 71 -13.14 5.24 1.99
N VAL A 72 -14.33 4.64 2.06
CA VAL A 72 -14.52 3.27 2.58
C VAL A 72 -13.77 2.27 1.71
N VAL A 73 -13.97 2.31 0.39
CA VAL A 73 -13.27 1.42 -0.56
C VAL A 73 -11.76 1.60 -0.47
N GLY A 74 -11.27 2.84 -0.41
CA GLY A 74 -9.84 3.12 -0.27
C GLY A 74 -9.23 2.56 1.02
N THR A 75 -9.90 2.80 2.16
CA THR A 75 -9.48 2.28 3.46
C THR A 75 -9.43 0.75 3.49
N LEU A 76 -10.45 0.09 2.91
CA LEU A 76 -10.53 -1.36 2.84
C LEU A 76 -9.46 -1.93 1.90
N LEU A 77 -9.24 -1.32 0.74
CA LEU A 77 -8.21 -1.76 -0.21
C LEU A 77 -6.80 -1.59 0.36
N GLY A 78 -6.53 -0.48 1.06
CA GLY A 78 -5.27 -0.28 1.80
C GLY A 78 -5.06 -1.37 2.85
N SER A 79 -6.10 -1.66 3.64
CA SER A 79 -6.08 -2.74 4.64
C SER A 79 -5.86 -4.12 4.01
N ALA A 80 -6.51 -4.42 2.89
CA ALA A 80 -6.35 -5.68 2.17
C ALA A 80 -4.96 -5.84 1.56
N ALA A 81 -4.36 -4.75 1.03
CA ALA A 81 -3.00 -4.77 0.50
C ALA A 81 -1.96 -5.15 1.56
N ALA A 82 -2.22 -4.82 2.84
CA ALA A 82 -1.34 -5.20 3.94
C ALA A 82 -1.20 -6.72 4.11
N PHE A 83 -2.22 -7.52 3.75
CA PHE A 83 -2.14 -8.98 3.78
C PHE A 83 -1.13 -9.56 2.79
N ALA A 84 -0.86 -8.86 1.70
CA ALA A 84 0.13 -9.30 0.72
C ALA A 84 1.57 -9.26 1.27
N LEU A 85 1.81 -8.58 2.40
CA LEU A 85 3.11 -8.56 3.08
C LEU A 85 3.32 -9.75 4.01
N VAL A 86 2.27 -10.52 4.31
CA VAL A 86 2.39 -11.74 5.09
C VAL A 86 3.03 -12.81 4.22
N ASP A 87 4.33 -13.01 4.43
CA ASP A 87 5.10 -14.05 3.74
C ASP A 87 5.06 -15.34 4.56
N ALA A 88 4.18 -16.27 4.19
CA ALA A 88 4.13 -17.60 4.79
C ALA A 88 5.44 -18.38 4.62
N MET A 89 6.25 -18.03 3.61
CA MET A 89 7.51 -18.70 3.29
C MET A 89 8.74 -17.99 3.88
N ALA A 90 8.57 -16.97 4.73
CA ALA A 90 9.68 -16.22 5.29
C ALA A 90 10.64 -17.08 6.12
N THR A 91 10.15 -18.17 6.72
CA THR A 91 10.93 -19.09 7.55
C THR A 91 11.77 -20.10 6.74
N ASP A 92 11.40 -20.37 5.49
CA ASP A 92 11.97 -21.48 4.71
C ASP A 92 13.05 -21.03 3.70
N LEU A 93 13.16 -19.73 3.44
CA LEU A 93 14.02 -19.17 2.39
C LEU A 93 15.43 -18.78 2.88
N GLY A 94 15.96 -19.46 3.91
CA GLY A 94 17.20 -19.12 4.62
C GLY A 94 18.46 -18.93 3.75
N ALA A 95 18.45 -19.34 2.49
CA ALA A 95 19.57 -19.19 1.54
C ALA A 95 19.19 -18.52 0.19
N ALA A 96 18.06 -17.81 0.11
CA ALA A 96 17.69 -17.12 -1.14
C ALA A 96 18.63 -15.93 -1.42
N ALA A 97 19.21 -15.88 -2.63
CA ALA A 97 20.20 -14.87 -3.06
C ALA A 97 19.67 -13.41 -3.11
N VAL A 98 18.39 -13.18 -2.80
CA VAL A 98 17.74 -11.86 -2.84
C VAL A 98 17.60 -11.34 -1.42
N PRO A 99 17.97 -10.10 -1.11
CA PRO A 99 17.81 -9.54 0.23
C PRO A 99 16.32 -9.39 0.60
N ARG A 100 16.00 -9.50 1.90
CA ARG A 100 14.62 -9.45 2.41
C ARG A 100 13.93 -8.14 2.05
N TRP A 101 14.65 -7.02 2.20
CA TRP A 101 14.12 -5.69 1.90
C TRP A 101 13.62 -5.56 0.45
N ALA A 102 14.30 -6.17 -0.52
CA ALA A 102 13.92 -6.09 -1.93
C ALA A 102 12.65 -6.87 -2.22
N ARG A 103 12.51 -8.07 -1.62
CA ARG A 103 11.27 -8.87 -1.73
C ARG A 103 10.09 -8.14 -1.09
N GLN A 104 10.29 -7.57 0.10
CA GLN A 104 9.23 -6.87 0.81
C GLN A 104 8.80 -5.59 0.07
N ALA A 105 9.75 -4.79 -0.41
CA ALA A 105 9.47 -3.62 -1.24
C ALA A 105 8.69 -3.99 -2.51
N LEU A 106 9.09 -5.07 -3.20
CA LEU A 106 8.39 -5.52 -4.40
C LEU A 106 6.96 -6.00 -4.08
N ARG A 107 6.73 -6.68 -2.95
CA ARG A 107 5.37 -7.03 -2.48
C ARG A 107 4.53 -5.78 -2.20
N CYS A 108 5.09 -4.78 -1.51
CA CYS A 108 4.41 -3.49 -1.28
C CYS A 108 3.98 -2.85 -2.61
N VAL A 109 4.88 -2.80 -3.59
CA VAL A 109 4.62 -2.19 -4.90
C VAL A 109 3.55 -2.97 -5.67
N LEU A 110 3.63 -4.30 -5.70
CA LEU A 110 2.65 -5.13 -6.40
C LEU A 110 1.26 -5.03 -5.76
N ALA A 111 1.17 -5.21 -4.44
CA ALA A 111 -0.10 -5.18 -3.73
C ALA A 111 -0.71 -3.78 -3.70
N GLY A 112 0.11 -2.76 -3.42
CA GLY A 112 -0.30 -1.36 -3.46
C GLY A 112 -0.72 -0.93 -4.87
N GLY A 113 0.00 -1.36 -5.90
CA GLY A 113 -0.34 -1.12 -7.29
C GLY A 113 -1.70 -1.70 -7.68
N VAL A 114 -1.96 -2.97 -7.33
CA VAL A 114 -3.28 -3.58 -7.56
C VAL A 114 -4.38 -2.86 -6.79
N ALA A 115 -4.15 -2.51 -5.52
CA ALA A 115 -5.12 -1.75 -4.73
C ALA A 115 -5.44 -0.39 -5.36
N VAL A 116 -4.44 0.34 -5.86
CA VAL A 116 -4.65 1.61 -6.57
C VAL A 116 -5.44 1.41 -7.87
N VAL A 117 -5.12 0.38 -8.67
CA VAL A 117 -5.86 0.08 -9.91
C VAL A 117 -7.33 -0.24 -9.61
N LEU A 118 -7.60 -1.06 -8.59
CA LEU A 118 -8.96 -1.40 -8.17
C LEU A 118 -9.72 -0.16 -7.68
N TRP A 119 -9.06 0.70 -6.92
CA TRP A 119 -9.64 1.95 -6.45
C TRP A 119 -9.94 2.90 -7.61
N LEU A 120 -9.04 3.04 -8.58
CA LEU A 120 -9.25 3.86 -9.78
C LEU A 120 -10.41 3.34 -10.64
N ALA A 121 -10.56 2.01 -10.76
CA ALA A 121 -11.71 1.42 -11.45
C ALA A 121 -13.03 1.71 -10.72
N ALA A 122 -13.04 1.55 -9.40
CA ALA A 122 -14.17 1.91 -8.55
C ALA A 122 -14.51 3.41 -8.65
N PHE A 123 -13.49 4.26 -8.69
CA PHE A 123 -13.61 5.71 -8.84
C PHE A 123 -14.20 6.09 -10.20
N ALA A 124 -13.70 5.52 -11.30
CA ALA A 124 -14.23 5.74 -12.63
C ALA A 124 -15.70 5.32 -12.74
N TYR A 125 -16.07 4.20 -12.11
CA TYR A 125 -17.46 3.77 -12.01
C TYR A 125 -18.31 4.72 -11.15
N ALA A 126 -17.79 5.24 -10.03
CA ALA A 126 -18.51 6.22 -9.22
C ALA A 126 -18.76 7.52 -9.99
N LEU A 127 -17.77 8.00 -10.76
CA LEU A 127 -17.90 9.19 -11.60
C LEU A 127 -18.98 9.04 -12.67
N SER A 128 -19.12 7.87 -13.30
CA SER A 128 -20.15 7.63 -14.32
C SER A 128 -21.58 7.63 -13.76
N ARG A 129 -21.72 7.59 -12.42
CA ARG A 129 -23.00 7.62 -11.70
C ARG A 129 -23.34 9.01 -11.14
N LEU A 130 -22.43 9.98 -11.21
CA LEU A 130 -22.68 11.33 -10.74
C LEU A 130 -23.52 12.12 -11.76
N PRO A 131 -24.34 13.10 -11.32
CA PRO A 131 -24.98 14.04 -12.22
C PRO A 131 -23.96 14.82 -13.06
N GLU A 132 -24.31 15.13 -14.31
CA GLU A 132 -23.48 15.96 -15.19
C GLU A 132 -23.16 17.32 -14.55
N GLY A 133 -21.93 17.80 -14.73
CA GLY A 133 -21.46 19.07 -14.15
C GLY A 133 -21.11 19.01 -12.65
N THR A 134 -21.22 17.85 -12.00
CA THR A 134 -20.78 17.68 -10.61
C THR A 134 -19.26 17.80 -10.51
N LEU A 135 -18.77 18.79 -9.77
CA LEU A 135 -17.36 18.89 -9.40
C LEU A 135 -17.02 17.81 -8.37
N PHE A 136 -16.00 17.00 -8.65
CA PHE A 136 -15.56 15.92 -7.76
C PHE A 136 -14.05 15.99 -7.50
N PRO A 137 -13.61 15.93 -6.23
CA PRO A 137 -12.24 16.26 -5.86
C PRO A 137 -11.31 15.04 -6.01
N VAL A 138 -10.92 14.75 -7.26
CA VAL A 138 -10.16 13.54 -7.63
C VAL A 138 -8.80 13.50 -6.91
N THR A 139 -8.04 14.59 -6.98
CA THR A 139 -6.68 14.69 -6.43
C THR A 139 -6.66 14.51 -4.92
N ASP A 140 -7.62 15.13 -4.25
CA ASP A 140 -7.78 15.09 -2.79
C ASP A 140 -8.07 13.66 -2.31
N LEU A 141 -8.99 12.96 -2.97
CA LEU A 141 -9.31 11.56 -2.70
C LEU A 141 -8.14 10.61 -2.98
N LEU A 142 -7.32 10.91 -3.99
CA LEU A 142 -6.09 10.16 -4.25
C LEU A 142 -5.07 10.32 -3.12
N VAL A 143 -4.95 11.53 -2.54
CA VAL A 143 -4.07 11.78 -1.39
C VAL A 143 -4.57 11.03 -0.16
N GLU A 144 -5.87 11.07 0.14
CA GLU A 144 -6.47 10.29 1.24
C GLU A 144 -6.21 8.79 1.05
N MET A 145 -6.47 8.25 -0.15
CA MET A 145 -6.22 6.84 -0.48
C MET A 145 -4.74 6.48 -0.34
N ALA A 146 -3.83 7.30 -0.87
CA ALA A 146 -2.39 7.08 -0.76
C ALA A 146 -1.95 7.08 0.71
N PHE A 147 -2.45 8.02 1.52
CA PHE A 147 -2.17 8.05 2.94
C PHE A 147 -2.62 6.76 3.64
N CYS A 148 -3.88 6.34 3.42
CA CYS A 148 -4.43 5.11 3.99
C CYS A 148 -3.65 3.86 3.56
N LEU A 149 -3.30 3.74 2.28
CA LEU A 149 -2.48 2.66 1.78
C LEU A 149 -1.09 2.66 2.43
N GLY A 150 -0.47 3.83 2.54
CA GLY A 150 0.83 4.01 3.18
C GLY A 150 0.81 3.54 4.63
N VAL A 151 -0.18 3.97 5.42
CA VAL A 151 -0.32 3.58 6.84
C VAL A 151 -0.49 2.08 6.99
N ALA A 152 -1.39 1.46 6.21
CA ALA A 152 -1.62 0.02 6.26
C ALA A 152 -0.35 -0.79 5.91
N LEU A 153 0.36 -0.41 4.83
CA LEU A 153 1.61 -1.05 4.44
C LEU A 153 2.72 -0.85 5.48
N ALA A 154 2.84 0.37 6.02
CA ALA A 154 3.82 0.71 7.04
C ALA A 154 3.60 -0.07 8.33
N ALA A 155 2.33 -0.18 8.77
CA ALA A 155 1.94 -0.95 9.94
C ALA A 155 2.21 -2.44 9.75
N ALA A 156 1.85 -3.03 8.60
CA ALA A 156 2.16 -4.42 8.31
C ALA A 156 3.67 -4.67 8.23
N ALA A 157 4.43 -3.80 7.56
CA ALA A 157 5.88 -3.90 7.47
C ALA A 157 6.56 -3.85 8.85
N ALA A 158 6.03 -3.07 9.79
CA ALA A 158 6.49 -3.06 11.17
C ALA A 158 6.06 -4.33 11.93
N ALA A 159 4.81 -4.77 11.76
CA ALA A 159 4.25 -5.91 12.47
C ALA A 159 4.93 -7.23 12.10
N VAL A 160 5.32 -7.44 10.84
CA VAL A 160 6.04 -8.66 10.39
C VAL A 160 7.44 -8.81 11.01
N ARG A 161 7.91 -7.82 11.78
CA ARG A 161 9.14 -7.92 12.58
C ARG A 161 8.90 -8.56 13.95
N HIS A 162 7.66 -8.58 14.42
CA HIS A 162 7.28 -9.00 15.76
C HIS A 162 6.28 -10.18 15.78
N ALA A 163 5.50 -10.35 14.72
CA ALA A 163 4.52 -11.42 14.57
C ALA A 163 4.66 -12.11 13.21
N THR A 164 4.33 -13.39 13.16
CA THR A 164 4.33 -14.20 11.94
C THR A 164 2.90 -14.42 11.43
N GLY A 165 2.78 -14.71 10.13
CA GLY A 165 1.50 -15.08 9.53
C GLY A 165 0.45 -13.96 9.56
N ARG A 166 -0.83 -14.37 9.59
CA ARG A 166 -1.99 -13.46 9.47
C ARG A 166 -2.11 -12.45 10.62
N GLN A 167 -1.50 -12.71 11.77
CA GLN A 167 -1.51 -11.79 12.91
C GLN A 167 -0.88 -10.43 12.57
N ALA A 168 0.20 -10.42 11.76
CA ALA A 168 0.85 -9.19 11.32
C ALA A 168 -0.05 -8.34 10.42
N ALA A 169 -0.82 -8.98 9.52
CA ALA A 169 -1.81 -8.27 8.71
C ALA A 169 -2.95 -7.71 9.57
N MET A 170 -3.43 -8.47 10.56
CA MET A 170 -4.49 -8.00 11.46
C MET A 170 -4.06 -6.77 12.27
N ALA A 171 -2.80 -6.71 12.70
CA ALA A 171 -2.26 -5.50 13.33
C ALA A 171 -2.37 -4.27 12.40
N ALA A 172 -2.08 -4.42 11.11
CA ALA A 172 -2.24 -3.33 10.14
C ALA A 172 -3.70 -2.89 9.97
N VAL A 173 -4.64 -3.84 9.93
CA VAL A 173 -6.08 -3.53 9.90
C VAL A 173 -6.52 -2.77 11.15
N LEU A 174 -6.07 -3.19 12.34
CA LEU A 174 -6.37 -2.51 13.60
C LEU A 174 -5.78 -1.10 13.65
N VAL A 175 -4.56 -0.91 13.18
CA VAL A 175 -3.93 0.43 13.09
C VAL A 175 -4.71 1.31 12.12
N GLN A 176 -5.07 0.79 10.95
CA GLN A 176 -5.83 1.54 9.95
C GLN A 176 -7.22 1.93 10.47
N LEU A 177 -7.96 0.99 11.04
CA LEU A 177 -9.29 1.24 11.60
C LEU A 177 -9.22 2.16 12.82
N GLY A 178 -8.24 1.95 13.70
CA GLY A 178 -8.01 2.80 14.87
C GLY A 178 -7.68 4.24 14.48
N LEU A 179 -6.86 4.43 13.44
CA LEU A 179 -6.60 5.75 12.86
C LEU A 179 -7.89 6.39 12.34
N VAL A 180 -8.64 5.69 11.48
CA VAL A 180 -9.89 6.22 10.90
C VAL A 180 -10.87 6.60 12.02
N MET A 181 -11.09 5.69 12.98
CA MET A 181 -11.94 5.96 14.15
C MET A 181 -11.45 7.15 14.97
N ALA A 182 -10.16 7.24 15.28
CA ALA A 182 -9.60 8.35 16.02
C ALA A 182 -9.81 9.69 15.29
N THR A 183 -9.64 9.71 13.97
CA THR A 183 -9.85 10.91 13.15
C THR A 183 -11.32 11.30 12.97
N LEU A 184 -12.25 10.34 13.06
CA LEU A 184 -13.69 10.60 13.05
C LEU A 184 -14.21 11.14 14.40
N LEU A 185 -13.52 10.82 15.50
CA LEU A 185 -13.86 11.28 16.85
C LEU A 185 -13.20 12.62 17.20
N LEU A 186 -12.51 13.26 16.26
CA LEU A 186 -11.94 14.59 16.47
C LEU A 186 -13.05 15.64 16.64
N PRO A 187 -12.82 16.69 17.45
CA PRO A 187 -13.75 17.80 17.57
C PRO A 187 -14.04 18.46 16.22
N ASP A 188 -15.19 19.11 16.07
CA ASP A 188 -15.64 19.77 14.82
C ASP A 188 -14.62 20.78 14.24
N ARG A 189 -13.74 21.33 15.09
CA ARG A 189 -12.68 22.25 14.69
C ARG A 189 -11.49 21.57 13.97
N LEU A 190 -11.40 20.25 14.05
CA LEU A 190 -10.32 19.41 13.53
C LEU A 190 -10.87 18.29 12.62
N VAL A 191 -11.93 18.59 11.87
CA VAL A 191 -12.55 17.61 10.95
C VAL A 191 -11.57 17.30 9.81
N LEU A 192 -10.97 16.11 9.87
CA LEU A 192 -10.06 15.61 8.83
C LEU A 192 -10.79 14.92 7.67
N TRP A 193 -12.07 14.59 7.85
CA TRP A 193 -12.89 13.93 6.83
C TRP A 193 -14.17 14.73 6.53
N PRO A 194 -14.05 15.91 5.90
CA PRO A 194 -15.22 16.73 5.62
C PRO A 194 -16.24 15.96 4.75
N PRO A 195 -17.55 16.05 5.04
CA PRO A 195 -18.58 15.22 4.42
C PRO A 195 -18.93 15.65 2.99
N THR A 196 -18.60 16.87 2.60
CA THR A 196 -18.92 17.47 1.30
C THR A 196 -17.71 18.19 0.72
N CYS A 197 -17.51 18.04 -0.59
CA CYS A 197 -16.46 18.73 -1.33
C CYS A 197 -16.67 20.25 -1.28
N GLY A 198 -15.62 21.01 -1.01
CA GLY A 198 -15.61 22.47 -1.10
C GLY A 198 -16.37 23.20 0.02
N ALA A 199 -16.81 22.51 1.07
CA ALA A 199 -17.48 23.12 2.21
C ALA A 199 -16.71 22.88 3.53
N GLY A 200 -16.82 23.83 4.45
CA GLY A 200 -16.18 23.75 5.77
C GLY A 200 -14.65 23.74 5.68
N HIS A 201 -14.01 22.84 6.42
CA HIS A 201 -12.56 22.73 6.55
C HIS A 201 -11.89 21.87 5.46
N TRP A 202 -12.47 21.82 4.25
CA TRP A 202 -12.00 20.95 3.17
C TRP A 202 -10.53 21.19 2.83
N GLU A 203 -10.15 22.45 2.58
CA GLU A 203 -8.78 22.78 2.16
C GLU A 203 -7.77 22.52 3.27
N GLU A 204 -8.09 22.88 4.53
CA GLU A 204 -7.19 22.65 5.66
C GLU A 204 -6.95 21.16 5.88
N ALA A 205 -7.99 20.34 5.80
CA ALA A 205 -7.89 18.89 5.94
C ALA A 205 -6.98 18.27 4.87
N HIS A 206 -7.14 18.67 3.60
CA HIS A 206 -6.33 18.10 2.51
C HIS A 206 -4.90 18.62 2.50
N ARG A 207 -4.65 19.87 2.93
CA ARG A 207 -3.29 20.36 3.19
C ARG A 207 -2.63 19.54 4.29
N PHE A 208 -3.37 19.19 5.36
CA PHE A 208 -2.86 18.31 6.41
C PHE A 208 -2.54 16.91 5.88
N TRP A 209 -3.46 16.27 5.15
CA TRP A 209 -3.22 14.95 4.56
C TRP A 209 -2.00 14.94 3.63
N PHE A 210 -1.88 15.96 2.78
CA PHE A 210 -0.74 16.10 1.87
C PHE A 210 0.57 16.29 2.64
N ALA A 211 0.58 17.12 3.69
CA ALA A 211 1.75 17.33 4.54
C ALA A 211 2.16 16.06 5.32
N MET A 212 1.18 15.25 5.72
CA MET A 212 1.41 14.00 6.46
C MET A 212 1.74 12.82 5.56
N LEU A 213 1.44 12.88 4.26
CA LEU A 213 1.68 11.81 3.29
C LEU A 213 3.09 11.20 3.34
N PRO A 214 4.20 11.97 3.47
CA PRO A 214 5.54 11.40 3.52
C PRO A 214 5.79 10.51 4.75
N VAL A 215 5.08 10.72 5.86
CA VAL A 215 5.31 10.04 7.15
C VAL A 215 5.14 8.52 7.05
N PRO A 216 3.99 7.97 6.60
CA PRO A 216 3.83 6.52 6.50
C PRO A 216 4.81 5.89 5.50
N TYR A 217 5.15 6.56 4.40
CA TYR A 217 6.12 6.02 3.44
C TYR A 217 7.56 6.07 3.94
N ALA A 218 7.94 7.08 4.71
CA ALA A 218 9.23 7.13 5.40
C ALA A 218 9.31 6.00 6.44
N TRP A 219 8.23 5.77 7.20
CA TRP A 219 8.16 4.65 8.13
C TRP A 219 8.20 3.29 7.43
N LEU A 220 7.48 3.13 6.33
CA LEU A 220 7.53 1.93 5.49
C LEU A 220 8.95 1.67 4.98
N ALA A 221 9.63 2.70 4.47
CA ALA A 221 11.02 2.60 4.02
C ALA A 221 11.95 2.19 5.17
N PHE A 222 11.75 2.75 6.36
CA PHE A 222 12.48 2.37 7.56
C PHE A 222 12.20 0.93 8.00
N ALA A 223 10.94 0.51 8.04
CA ALA A 223 10.53 -0.83 8.44
C ALA A 223 10.98 -1.91 7.44
N CYS A 224 11.09 -1.56 6.16
CA CYS A 224 11.62 -2.43 5.12
C CYS A 224 13.16 -2.53 5.12
N ARG A 225 13.89 -1.66 5.83
CA ARG A 225 15.36 -1.75 5.88
C ARG A 225 15.78 -2.99 6.69
N ASP A 226 16.69 -3.78 6.10
CA ASP A 226 17.37 -4.85 6.84
C ASP A 226 18.25 -4.22 7.93
N LEU A 227 17.86 -4.40 9.19
CA LEU A 227 18.79 -4.25 10.30
C LEU A 227 19.61 -5.54 10.32
N ARG A 228 20.80 -5.52 9.70
CA ARG A 228 21.78 -6.58 9.90
C ARG A 228 21.98 -6.75 11.41
N ARG A 229 21.58 -7.89 11.96
CA ARG A 229 22.00 -8.37 13.27
C ARG A 229 22.75 -9.66 13.03
#